data_AF-B3S0N5-F1
#
_entry.id   AF-B3S0N5-F1
#
_cell.length_a   1.000
_cell.length_b   1.000
_cell.length_c   1.000
_cell.angle_alpha   90.00
_cell.angle_beta   90.00
_cell.angle_gamma   90.00
#
_symmetry.space_group_name_H-M   'P 1'
#
loop_
_entity.id
_entity.type
_entity.pdbx_description
1 polymer ?
#
loop_
_entity_poly.entity_id
_entity_poly.type
_entity_poly.pdbx_seq_one_letter_code
_entity_poly.pdbx_strand_id
1 'polypeptide(L)'
;RWRDGKISNFHYLTQLNKIAGRSFNDLMQYPVFPFVLSNYTETTLDLTCPESFRDLSKPIAAQNEDRAKKYKENYQVEIYYYHSLLDLPYHYGSHYSNSGTVLHFLVRVPPYTQMFIDYQDQSFDLPDRTFHSMATTWRLSSYESTTDVKELIPEFYYLPDFIKNFEGFDFGKRQTGEKVNDVCLPPWCENNARLFILIHRQALESACVSRSINKWIDLIFGCKQTGKDAIEAINVFHPSTYKVADMDTIKDPIKRNAYLTMVNTYGQTPLRLFRNPHVEKIPQVDQGTISTIFDSGAALFAQLSRRNIEEKSKANEIIPLSKVKGVAG
;
A
#
# COMPACT_ATOMS: atom_id res chain seq x y z
N ARG A 1 -21.61 -11.50 -1.12
CA ARG A 1 -21.61 -10.15 -1.75
C ARG A 1 -20.37 -9.92 -2.60
N TRP A 2 -19.18 -9.72 -2.02
CA TRP A 2 -17.95 -9.51 -2.80
C TRP A 2 -17.62 -10.69 -3.71
N ARG A 3 -17.64 -11.90 -3.14
CA ARG A 3 -17.47 -13.16 -3.89
C ARG A 3 -18.36 -13.26 -5.12
N ASP A 4 -19.60 -12.80 -5.01
CA ASP A 4 -20.60 -12.84 -6.09
C ASP A 4 -20.54 -11.60 -7.01
N GLY A 5 -19.51 -10.77 -6.89
CA GLY A 5 -19.32 -9.53 -7.66
C GLY A 5 -20.29 -8.39 -7.34
N LYS A 6 -21.14 -8.52 -6.30
CA LYS A 6 -22.10 -7.47 -5.89
C LYS A 6 -21.46 -6.23 -5.28
N ILE A 7 -20.17 -6.29 -4.93
CA ILE A 7 -19.35 -5.15 -4.50
C ILE A 7 -17.96 -5.26 -5.13
N SER A 8 -17.35 -4.10 -5.40
CA SER A 8 -16.02 -4.01 -6.02
C SER A 8 -14.91 -4.50 -5.07
N ASN A 9 -13.73 -4.78 -5.62
CA ASN A 9 -12.54 -5.14 -4.83
C ASN A 9 -12.15 -4.00 -3.89
N PHE A 10 -12.11 -2.76 -4.38
CA PHE A 10 -11.83 -1.61 -3.53
C PHE A 10 -12.83 -1.48 -2.38
N HIS A 11 -14.15 -1.55 -2.67
CA HIS A 11 -15.16 -1.45 -1.61
C HIS A 11 -14.93 -2.54 -0.56
N TYR A 12 -14.67 -3.77 -1.00
CA TYR A 12 -14.45 -4.88 -0.09
C TYR A 12 -13.19 -4.68 0.77
N LEU A 13 -12.07 -4.25 0.17
CA LEU A 13 -10.86 -3.89 0.90
C LEU A 13 -11.07 -2.77 1.91
N THR A 14 -11.86 -1.75 1.58
CA THR A 14 -12.24 -0.69 2.53
C THR A 14 -12.99 -1.26 3.72
N GLN A 15 -13.94 -2.18 3.50
CA GLN A 15 -14.67 -2.83 4.60
C GLN A 15 -13.76 -3.73 5.45
N LEU A 16 -12.88 -4.51 4.84
CA LEU A 16 -11.91 -5.34 5.58
C LEU A 16 -11.01 -4.49 6.47
N ASN A 17 -10.46 -3.40 5.94
CA ASN A 17 -9.65 -2.45 6.72
C ASN A 17 -10.43 -1.92 7.92
N LYS A 18 -11.65 -1.41 7.69
CA LYS A 18 -12.50 -0.88 8.76
C LYS A 18 -12.78 -1.93 9.86
N ILE A 19 -13.15 -3.15 9.48
CA ILE A 19 -13.44 -4.23 10.43
C ILE A 19 -12.17 -4.68 11.17
N ALA A 20 -11.01 -4.61 10.51
CA ALA A 20 -9.72 -4.92 11.11
C ALA A 20 -9.16 -3.82 12.03
N GLY A 21 -9.96 -2.78 12.34
CA GLY A 21 -9.61 -1.69 13.23
C GLY A 21 -8.82 -0.55 12.59
N ARG A 22 -8.72 -0.51 11.25
CA ARG A 22 -7.98 0.52 10.51
C ARG A 22 -8.82 1.78 10.35
N SER A 23 -8.20 2.96 10.42
CA SER A 23 -8.89 4.23 10.22
C SER A 23 -7.97 5.32 9.68
N PHE A 24 -8.56 6.34 9.03
CA PHE A 24 -7.84 7.53 8.58
C PHE A 24 -7.43 8.46 9.73
N ASN A 25 -7.99 8.28 10.92
CA ASN A 25 -7.73 9.13 12.10
C ASN A 25 -6.44 8.73 12.84
N ASP A 26 -5.92 7.53 12.61
CA ASP A 26 -4.69 7.04 13.22
C ASP A 26 -3.75 6.54 12.12
N LEU A 27 -2.67 7.29 11.87
CA LEU A 27 -1.71 6.96 10.82
C LEU A 27 -0.93 5.65 11.09
N MET A 28 -0.86 5.20 12.35
CA MET A 28 -0.24 3.92 12.71
C MET A 28 -1.12 2.72 12.35
N GLN A 29 -2.42 2.96 12.21
CA GLN A 29 -3.43 1.99 11.81
C GLN A 29 -4.18 2.46 10.56
N TYR A 30 -3.46 3.10 9.63
CA TYR A 30 -4.03 3.56 8.38
C TYR A 30 -4.50 2.37 7.52
N PRO A 31 -5.54 2.54 6.69
CA PRO A 31 -5.96 1.49 5.78
C PRO A 31 -4.84 1.07 4.81
N VAL A 32 -4.73 -0.22 4.56
CA VAL A 32 -3.70 -0.83 3.71
C VAL A 32 -4.32 -1.40 2.45
N PHE A 33 -3.72 -1.12 1.31
CA PHE A 33 -4.10 -1.63 0.00
C PHE A 33 -2.90 -2.28 -0.70
N PRO A 34 -3.10 -3.30 -1.56
CA PRO A 34 -2.00 -3.97 -2.23
C PRO A 34 -1.34 -3.06 -3.25
N PHE A 35 -0.04 -3.23 -3.51
CA PHE A 35 0.48 -3.03 -4.86
C PHE A 35 -0.17 -4.03 -5.82
N VAL A 36 -0.74 -3.55 -6.93
CA VAL A 36 -1.38 -4.39 -7.95
C VAL A 36 -0.51 -4.53 -9.19
N LEU A 37 0.00 -3.43 -9.72
CA LEU A 37 0.84 -3.42 -10.92
C LEU A 37 2.31 -3.65 -10.53
N SER A 38 3.04 -4.30 -11.45
CA SER A 38 4.50 -4.52 -11.36
C SER A 38 5.28 -3.71 -12.40
N ASN A 39 4.61 -3.13 -13.41
CA ASN A 39 5.23 -2.41 -14.51
C ASN A 39 5.05 -0.89 -14.39
N TYR A 40 6.14 -0.21 -14.03
CA TYR A 40 6.19 1.24 -13.88
C TYR A 40 7.21 1.92 -14.80
N THR A 41 7.79 1.17 -15.75
CA THR A 41 8.90 1.64 -16.60
C THR A 41 8.59 1.58 -18.09
N GLU A 42 7.70 0.70 -18.53
CA GLU A 42 7.39 0.56 -19.95
C GLU A 42 6.45 1.64 -20.47
N THR A 43 6.45 1.83 -21.79
CA THR A 43 5.62 2.82 -22.49
C THR A 43 4.18 2.38 -22.67
N THR A 44 3.92 1.08 -22.55
CA THR A 44 2.59 0.50 -22.65
C THR A 44 2.31 -0.39 -21.46
N LEU A 45 1.03 -0.51 -21.10
CA LEU A 45 0.56 -1.41 -20.04
C LEU A 45 -0.55 -2.30 -20.58
N ASP A 46 -0.48 -3.60 -20.34
CA ASP A 46 -1.52 -4.53 -20.75
C ASP A 46 -2.17 -5.19 -19.54
N LEU A 47 -3.38 -4.74 -19.19
CA LEU A 47 -4.14 -5.26 -18.05
C LEU A 47 -4.72 -6.66 -18.30
N THR A 48 -4.56 -7.21 -19.50
CA THR A 48 -4.89 -8.61 -19.82
C THR A 48 -3.71 -9.55 -19.63
N CYS A 49 -2.50 -8.99 -19.56
CA CYS A 49 -1.22 -9.71 -19.44
C CYS A 49 -0.86 -9.92 -17.96
N PRO A 50 -0.77 -11.17 -17.46
CA PRO A 50 -0.43 -11.46 -16.07
C PRO A 50 0.88 -10.82 -15.58
N GLU A 51 1.84 -10.65 -16.48
CA GLU A 51 3.17 -10.08 -16.23
C GLU A 51 3.11 -8.60 -15.82
N SER A 52 2.04 -7.89 -16.16
CA SER A 52 1.79 -6.50 -15.73
C SER A 52 1.40 -6.40 -14.25
N PHE A 53 1.10 -7.53 -13.61
CA PHE A 53 0.63 -7.60 -12.23
C PHE A 53 1.68 -8.18 -11.29
N ARG A 54 1.60 -7.74 -10.04
CA ARG A 54 2.29 -8.37 -8.91
C ARG A 54 1.70 -9.76 -8.62
N ASP A 55 2.53 -10.69 -8.14
CA ASP A 55 2.03 -11.90 -7.49
C ASP A 55 1.44 -11.58 -6.10
N LEU A 56 0.10 -11.51 -6.04
CA LEU A 56 -0.67 -11.24 -4.83
C LEU A 56 -0.63 -12.39 -3.81
N SER A 57 -0.06 -13.55 -4.13
CA SER A 57 0.13 -14.65 -3.17
C SER A 57 1.37 -14.51 -2.31
N LYS A 58 2.28 -13.59 -2.68
CA LYS A 58 3.54 -13.30 -2.00
C LYS A 58 3.50 -11.90 -1.36
N PRO A 59 4.16 -11.68 -0.22
CA PRO A 59 4.40 -10.33 0.33
C PRO A 59 5.13 -9.41 -0.66
N ILE A 60 5.06 -8.08 -0.44
CA ILE A 60 5.70 -7.11 -1.34
C ILE A 60 7.21 -7.34 -1.47
N ALA A 61 7.90 -7.61 -0.38
CA ALA A 61 9.35 -7.79 -0.36
C ALA A 61 9.84 -9.12 -0.96
N ALA A 62 8.92 -10.05 -1.24
CA ALA A 62 9.21 -11.41 -1.69
C ALA A 62 8.81 -11.66 -3.15
N GLN A 63 8.66 -10.60 -3.96
CA GLN A 63 8.30 -10.74 -5.37
C GLN A 63 9.44 -11.33 -6.21
N ASN A 64 10.69 -11.04 -5.85
CA ASN A 64 11.87 -11.64 -6.45
C ASN A 64 12.30 -12.92 -5.70
N GLU A 65 12.69 -13.96 -6.43
CA GLU A 65 13.00 -15.28 -5.86
C GLU A 65 14.28 -15.32 -5.03
N ASP A 66 15.34 -14.62 -5.46
CA ASP A 66 16.60 -14.53 -4.70
C ASP A 66 16.37 -13.80 -3.36
N ARG A 67 15.56 -12.74 -3.40
CA ARG A 67 15.12 -12.02 -2.20
C ARG A 67 14.31 -12.90 -1.27
N ALA A 68 13.33 -13.63 -1.79
CA ALA A 68 12.54 -14.57 -1.03
C ALA A 68 13.41 -15.64 -0.35
N LYS A 69 14.40 -16.19 -1.06
CA LYS A 69 15.36 -17.15 -0.51
C LYS A 69 16.16 -16.53 0.65
N LYS A 70 16.68 -15.32 0.48
CA LYS A 70 17.43 -14.61 1.52
C LYS A 70 16.60 -14.34 2.78
N TYR A 71 15.32 -13.98 2.63
CA TYR A 71 14.43 -13.82 3.79
C TYR A 71 14.24 -15.14 4.55
N LYS A 72 14.09 -16.27 3.85
CA LYS A 72 13.99 -17.58 4.49
C LYS A 72 15.29 -17.94 5.23
N GLU A 73 16.44 -17.73 4.61
CA GLU A 73 17.75 -17.98 5.22
C GLU A 73 17.95 -17.13 6.48
N ASN A 74 17.66 -15.82 6.41
CA ASN A 74 17.74 -14.93 7.57
C ASN A 74 16.82 -15.38 8.70
N TYR A 75 15.58 -15.77 8.38
CA TYR A 75 14.64 -16.29 9.39
C TYR A 75 15.18 -17.54 10.09
N GLN A 76 15.83 -18.45 9.35
CA GLN A 76 16.47 -19.63 9.96
C GLN A 76 17.61 -19.23 10.88
N VAL A 77 18.42 -18.25 10.49
CA VAL A 77 19.50 -17.72 11.34
C VAL A 77 18.92 -17.14 12.63
N GLU A 78 17.87 -16.33 12.54
CA GLU A 78 17.19 -15.72 13.69
C GLU A 78 16.72 -16.78 14.70
N ILE A 79 16.17 -17.91 14.25
CA ILE A 79 15.76 -19.01 15.14
C ILE A 79 16.90 -19.49 16.06
N TYR A 80 18.15 -19.48 15.59
CA TYR A 80 19.29 -19.96 16.38
C TYR A 80 19.76 -18.96 17.44
N TYR A 81 19.54 -17.66 17.24
CA TYR A 81 20.10 -16.61 18.09
C TYR A 81 19.16 -16.14 19.22
N TYR A 82 17.89 -16.54 19.23
CA TYR A 82 16.91 -16.00 20.17
C TYR A 82 16.45 -16.99 21.26
N HIS A 83 16.45 -16.49 22.49
CA HIS A 83 16.13 -17.26 23.71
C HIS A 83 15.02 -16.62 24.58
N SER A 84 14.32 -15.57 24.10
CA SER A 84 13.33 -14.82 24.89
C SER A 84 12.02 -14.51 24.14
N LEU A 85 10.92 -14.33 24.88
CA LEU A 85 9.59 -14.01 24.34
C LEU A 85 9.50 -12.63 23.65
N LEU A 86 10.42 -11.71 23.96
CA LEU A 86 10.48 -10.38 23.32
C LEU A 86 11.25 -10.41 21.99
N ASP A 87 11.88 -11.54 21.67
CA ASP A 87 12.78 -11.70 20.54
C ASP A 87 12.36 -12.90 19.68
N LEU A 88 11.11 -12.96 19.22
CA LEU A 88 10.70 -14.01 18.28
C LEU A 88 11.27 -13.72 16.88
N PRO A 89 11.71 -14.76 16.13
CA PRO A 89 12.27 -14.59 14.80
C PRO A 89 11.25 -13.98 13.83
N TYR A 90 11.73 -13.10 12.95
CA TYR A 90 10.90 -12.43 11.93
C TYR A 90 11.62 -12.34 10.58
N HIS A 91 10.84 -12.15 9.51
CA HIS A 91 11.37 -11.87 8.17
C HIS A 91 11.67 -10.38 7.99
N TYR A 92 10.82 -9.53 8.59
CA TYR A 92 10.83 -8.09 8.34
C TYR A 92 10.89 -7.29 9.65
N GLY A 93 11.97 -6.52 9.81
CA GLY A 93 12.11 -5.55 10.91
C GLY A 93 11.29 -4.26 10.71
N SER A 94 10.80 -4.01 9.49
CA SER A 94 9.93 -2.89 9.14
C SER A 94 8.55 -3.41 8.73
N HIS A 95 7.51 -2.59 8.93
CA HIS A 95 6.14 -2.96 8.62
C HIS A 95 5.67 -2.34 7.29
N TYR A 96 4.72 -3.00 6.63
CA TYR A 96 4.15 -2.53 5.35
C TYR A 96 3.25 -1.29 5.47
N SER A 97 2.88 -0.92 6.70
CA SER A 97 2.01 0.22 7.00
C SER A 97 2.38 0.84 8.34
N ASN A 98 2.81 2.09 8.32
CA ASN A 98 3.09 2.92 9.50
C ASN A 98 2.90 4.41 9.14
N SER A 99 2.97 5.28 10.15
CA SER A 99 2.82 6.73 9.96
C SER A 99 3.82 7.28 8.94
N GLY A 100 5.09 6.87 9.02
CA GLY A 100 6.12 7.28 8.08
C GLY A 100 5.78 6.94 6.62
N THR A 101 5.17 5.78 6.36
CA THR A 101 4.73 5.36 5.02
C THR A 101 3.60 6.23 4.49
N VAL A 102 2.60 6.49 5.34
CA VAL A 102 1.44 7.32 4.95
C VAL A 102 1.90 8.75 4.66
N LEU A 103 2.70 9.32 5.57
CA LEU A 103 3.22 10.68 5.41
C LEU A 103 4.19 10.78 4.22
N HIS A 104 5.01 9.76 3.97
CA HIS A 104 5.86 9.70 2.78
C HIS A 104 5.06 9.81 1.48
N PHE A 105 3.94 9.08 1.35
CA PHE A 105 3.08 9.18 0.17
C PHE A 105 2.32 10.50 0.10
N LEU A 106 1.80 10.98 1.23
CA LEU A 106 0.89 12.14 1.28
C LEU A 106 1.58 13.48 1.55
N VAL A 107 2.92 13.54 1.59
CA VAL A 107 3.68 14.76 1.93
C VAL A 107 3.30 16.00 1.11
N ARG A 108 2.75 15.81 -0.10
CA ARG A 108 2.29 16.89 -0.98
C ARG A 108 0.88 17.44 -0.68
N VAL A 109 0.14 16.81 0.24
CA VAL A 109 -1.26 17.12 0.52
C VAL A 109 -1.39 17.62 1.97
N PRO A 110 -1.77 18.89 2.21
CA PRO A 110 -2.15 19.34 3.54
C PRO A 110 -3.37 18.57 4.09
N PRO A 111 -3.42 18.24 5.40
CA PRO A 111 -2.47 18.61 6.45
C PRO A 111 -1.26 17.67 6.60
N TYR A 112 -1.15 16.59 5.79
CA TYR A 112 -0.09 15.59 5.91
C TYR A 112 1.30 16.17 5.71
N THR A 113 1.44 17.24 4.93
CA THR A 113 2.69 18.00 4.81
C THR A 113 3.22 18.48 6.17
N GLN A 114 2.38 19.15 6.97
CA GLN A 114 2.79 19.63 8.29
C GLN A 114 3.06 18.47 9.24
N MET A 115 2.22 17.44 9.20
CA MET A 115 2.42 16.23 10.01
C MET A 115 3.75 15.53 9.68
N PHE A 116 4.19 15.55 8.41
CA PHE A 116 5.48 15.01 8.01
C PHE A 116 6.65 15.85 8.51
N ILE A 117 6.54 17.18 8.43
CA ILE A 117 7.53 18.11 8.96
C ILE A 117 7.69 17.92 10.47
N ASP A 118 6.59 17.78 11.20
CA ASP A 118 6.60 17.50 12.64
C ASP A 118 7.20 16.14 12.95
N TYR A 119 6.99 15.14 12.09
CA TYR A 119 7.58 13.81 12.18
C TYR A 119 9.09 13.78 11.87
N GLN A 120 9.61 14.74 11.08
CA GLN A 120 11.01 14.84 10.63
C GLN A 120 11.75 16.03 11.28
N ASP A 121 11.50 16.27 12.57
CA ASP A 121 12.18 17.29 13.37
C ASP A 121 12.16 18.71 12.74
N GLN A 122 10.97 19.14 12.29
CA GLN A 122 10.70 20.47 11.73
C GLN A 122 11.34 20.75 10.37
N SER A 123 11.60 19.70 9.58
CA SER A 123 12.13 19.84 8.21
C SER A 123 11.54 18.82 7.25
N PHE A 124 11.68 19.04 5.94
CA PHE A 124 11.47 17.97 4.97
C PHE A 124 12.61 16.95 5.04
N ASP A 125 12.32 15.70 4.66
CA ASP A 125 13.32 14.63 4.57
C ASP A 125 14.34 14.89 3.45
N LEU A 126 15.40 14.09 3.40
CA LEU A 126 16.37 14.16 2.33
C LEU A 126 15.69 13.97 0.97
N PRO A 127 16.04 14.76 -0.06
CA PRO A 127 15.42 14.69 -1.37
C PRO A 127 15.44 13.28 -1.98
N ASP A 128 16.51 12.52 -1.78
CA ASP A 128 16.66 11.14 -2.28
C ASP A 128 15.77 10.11 -1.56
N ARG A 129 15.25 10.43 -0.37
CA ARG A 129 14.30 9.58 0.38
C ARG A 129 12.85 10.03 0.23
N THR A 130 12.63 11.24 -0.27
CA THR A 130 11.28 11.78 -0.52
C THR A 130 10.59 10.99 -1.63
N PHE A 131 9.28 10.80 -1.53
CA PHE A 131 8.50 10.11 -2.56
C PHE A 131 8.58 10.86 -3.88
N HIS A 132 9.46 10.44 -4.79
CA HIS A 132 9.77 11.18 -6.01
C HIS A 132 9.46 10.40 -7.30
N SER A 133 9.29 9.08 -7.23
CA SER A 133 9.07 8.24 -8.42
C SER A 133 8.35 6.95 -8.05
N MET A 134 7.28 6.65 -8.79
CA MET A 134 6.53 5.40 -8.61
C MET A 134 7.38 4.17 -8.94
N ALA A 135 8.21 4.26 -10.00
CA ALA A 135 9.11 3.19 -10.39
C ALA A 135 10.18 2.92 -9.33
N THR A 136 10.72 3.98 -8.71
CA THR A 136 11.64 3.83 -7.58
C THR A 136 10.96 3.17 -6.39
N THR A 137 9.76 3.63 -6.00
CA THR A 137 9.02 3.05 -4.88
C THR A 137 8.76 1.56 -5.09
N TRP A 138 8.25 1.15 -6.26
CA TRP A 138 8.03 -0.26 -6.56
C TRP A 138 9.31 -1.08 -6.40
N ARG A 139 10.41 -0.64 -7.01
CA ARG A 139 11.69 -1.32 -7.03
C ARG A 139 12.28 -1.46 -5.62
N LEU A 140 12.26 -0.39 -4.83
CA LEU A 140 12.71 -0.40 -3.43
C LEU A 140 11.88 -1.36 -2.58
N SER A 141 10.54 -1.26 -2.64
CA SER A 141 9.66 -2.06 -1.79
C SER A 141 9.61 -3.55 -2.19
N SER A 142 9.83 -3.87 -3.47
CA SER A 142 9.62 -5.23 -3.99
C SER A 142 10.85 -6.12 -4.12
N TYR A 143 12.03 -5.56 -4.43
CA TYR A 143 13.22 -6.40 -4.61
C TYR A 143 14.57 -5.75 -4.28
N GLU A 144 14.70 -4.43 -4.24
CA GLU A 144 16.01 -3.81 -3.97
C GLU A 144 16.32 -3.60 -2.50
N SER A 145 15.38 -3.09 -1.72
CA SER A 145 15.63 -2.78 -0.31
C SER A 145 15.37 -3.98 0.59
N THR A 146 16.16 -4.11 1.66
CA THR A 146 15.89 -5.05 2.76
C THR A 146 14.95 -4.49 3.83
N THR A 147 14.79 -3.17 3.87
CA THR A 147 14.04 -2.46 4.92
C THR A 147 12.80 -1.76 4.39
N ASP A 148 12.71 -1.54 3.07
CA ASP A 148 11.50 -1.01 2.45
C ASP A 148 10.57 -2.15 2.09
N VAL A 149 9.47 -2.29 2.83
CA VAL A 149 8.46 -3.35 2.63
C VAL A 149 7.05 -2.77 2.59
N LYS A 150 6.92 -1.51 2.15
CA LYS A 150 5.66 -0.76 2.16
C LYS A 150 4.63 -1.36 1.20
N GLU A 151 3.39 -1.47 1.65
CA GLU A 151 2.23 -1.65 0.76
C GLU A 151 1.63 -0.27 0.45
N LEU A 152 0.63 -0.22 -0.44
CA LEU A 152 -0.03 1.02 -0.82
C LEU A 152 -1.07 1.49 0.20
N ILE A 153 -1.42 2.76 0.08
CA ILE A 153 -2.58 3.39 0.74
C ILE A 153 -3.76 3.48 -0.25
N PRO A 154 -5.01 3.63 0.24
CA PRO A 154 -6.19 3.70 -0.62
C PRO A 154 -6.13 4.81 -1.69
N GLU A 155 -5.44 5.91 -1.41
CA GLU A 155 -5.34 7.12 -2.26
C GLU A 155 -4.82 6.80 -3.67
N PHE A 156 -3.97 5.79 -3.81
CA PHE A 156 -3.51 5.27 -5.11
C PHE A 156 -4.63 4.78 -6.03
N TYR A 157 -5.85 4.63 -5.52
CA TYR A 157 -7.02 4.12 -6.25
C TYR A 157 -8.17 5.11 -6.36
N TYR A 158 -8.01 6.35 -5.88
CA TYR A 158 -9.05 7.37 -6.00
C TYR A 158 -8.59 8.84 -5.96
N LEU A 159 -7.39 9.17 -5.46
CA LEU A 159 -6.96 10.55 -5.24
C LEU A 159 -5.72 10.88 -6.11
N PRO A 160 -5.81 11.71 -7.14
CA PRO A 160 -4.64 12.10 -7.94
C PRO A 160 -3.77 13.17 -7.28
N ASP A 161 -4.29 13.90 -6.30
CA ASP A 161 -3.65 15.14 -5.81
C ASP A 161 -2.31 14.90 -5.13
N PHE A 162 -2.11 13.75 -4.47
CA PHE A 162 -0.86 13.44 -3.78
C PHE A 162 0.36 13.23 -4.71
N ILE A 163 0.11 13.12 -6.02
CA ILE A 163 1.16 12.99 -7.04
C ILE A 163 1.72 14.37 -7.43
N LYS A 164 0.91 15.43 -7.34
CA LYS A 164 1.26 16.77 -7.84
C LYS A 164 1.63 17.69 -6.67
N ASN A 165 2.66 18.50 -6.87
CA ASN A 165 3.07 19.51 -5.90
C ASN A 165 2.32 20.83 -6.17
N PHE A 166 1.01 20.85 -5.91
CA PHE A 166 0.18 22.03 -6.17
C PHE A 166 0.57 23.24 -5.33
N GLU A 167 1.03 23.02 -4.09
CA GLU A 167 1.45 24.08 -3.16
C GLU A 167 2.86 24.62 -3.45
N GLY A 168 3.59 24.01 -4.39
CA GLY A 168 4.94 24.47 -4.76
C GLY A 168 5.98 24.29 -3.65
N PHE A 169 5.83 23.27 -2.79
CA PHE A 169 6.79 22.97 -1.73
C PHE A 169 8.21 22.74 -2.28
N ASP A 170 9.23 23.18 -1.54
CA ASP A 170 10.62 22.90 -1.87
C ASP A 170 11.11 21.64 -1.18
N PHE A 171 11.05 20.52 -1.91
CA PHE A 171 11.60 19.23 -1.49
C PHE A 171 13.10 19.09 -1.77
N GLY A 172 13.76 20.16 -2.23
CA GLY A 172 15.19 20.17 -2.52
C GLY A 172 15.59 19.41 -3.79
N LYS A 173 16.87 19.05 -3.85
CA LYS A 173 17.53 18.48 -5.03
C LYS A 173 18.28 17.20 -4.66
N ARG A 174 18.03 16.15 -5.42
CA ARG A 174 18.65 14.83 -5.26
C ARG A 174 20.13 14.88 -5.58
N GLN A 175 20.88 13.88 -5.13
CA GLN A 175 22.29 13.68 -5.49
C GLN A 175 22.52 13.58 -7.00
N THR A 176 21.53 13.08 -7.75
CA THR A 176 21.54 13.04 -9.23
C THR A 176 21.49 14.43 -9.87
N GLY A 177 21.14 15.45 -9.09
CA GLY A 177 20.96 16.81 -9.54
C GLY A 177 19.51 17.17 -9.93
N GLU A 178 18.60 16.20 -9.85
CA GLU A 178 17.17 16.41 -10.15
C GLU A 178 16.45 17.08 -8.98
N LYS A 179 15.62 18.09 -9.27
CA LYS A 179 14.75 18.69 -8.26
C LYS A 179 13.60 17.74 -7.95
N VAL A 180 13.27 17.58 -6.67
CA VAL A 180 12.08 16.84 -6.24
C VAL A 180 10.88 17.79 -6.34
N ASN A 181 9.88 17.43 -7.15
CA ASN A 181 8.67 18.21 -7.36
C ASN A 181 7.44 17.29 -7.44
N ASP A 182 6.74 17.23 -8.58
CA ASP A 182 5.74 16.19 -8.85
C ASP A 182 6.39 14.80 -8.81
N VAL A 183 5.60 13.79 -8.47
CA VAL A 183 6.04 12.39 -8.52
C VAL A 183 6.23 11.98 -9.98
N CYS A 184 7.39 11.42 -10.32
CA CYS A 184 7.63 10.82 -11.63
C CYS A 184 6.73 9.60 -11.81
N LEU A 185 5.86 9.65 -12.83
CA LEU A 185 4.92 8.59 -13.16
C LEU A 185 5.41 7.70 -14.31
N PRO A 186 4.85 6.48 -14.46
CA PRO A 186 5.18 5.60 -15.58
C PRO A 186 4.82 6.21 -16.94
N PRO A 187 5.56 5.89 -18.02
CA PRO A 187 5.31 6.51 -19.32
C PRO A 187 3.92 6.20 -19.92
N TRP A 188 3.32 5.06 -19.57
CA TRP A 188 1.98 4.66 -20.03
C TRP A 188 0.83 5.58 -19.56
N CYS A 189 1.08 6.46 -18.59
CA CYS A 189 0.08 7.46 -18.15
C CYS A 189 0.39 8.88 -18.61
N GLU A 190 1.41 9.10 -19.45
CA GLU A 190 1.72 10.41 -20.07
C GLU A 190 1.84 11.56 -19.06
N ASN A 191 2.43 11.27 -17.89
CA ASN A 191 2.57 12.21 -16.77
C ASN A 191 1.23 12.79 -16.27
N ASN A 192 0.11 12.12 -16.53
CA ASN A 192 -1.22 12.51 -16.10
C ASN A 192 -1.62 11.75 -14.82
N ALA A 193 -1.61 12.46 -13.69
CA ALA A 193 -1.94 11.92 -12.38
C ALA A 193 -3.34 11.31 -12.32
N ARG A 194 -4.33 11.95 -12.96
CA ARG A 194 -5.71 11.43 -13.01
C ARG A 194 -5.76 10.11 -13.78
N LEU A 195 -5.08 10.06 -14.93
CA LEU A 195 -5.01 8.85 -15.75
C LEU A 195 -4.34 7.69 -14.99
N PHE A 196 -3.24 7.97 -14.29
CA PHE A 196 -2.56 7.02 -13.42
C PHE A 196 -3.51 6.40 -12.38
N ILE A 197 -4.28 7.24 -11.66
CA ILE A 197 -5.24 6.76 -10.66
C ILE A 197 -6.38 5.95 -11.29
N LEU A 198 -6.91 6.38 -12.44
CA LEU A 198 -7.95 5.65 -13.15
C LEU A 198 -7.47 4.25 -13.57
N ILE A 199 -6.24 4.16 -14.08
CA ILE A 199 -5.62 2.88 -14.47
C ILE A 199 -5.36 2.00 -13.24
N HIS A 200 -4.84 2.56 -12.14
CA HIS A 200 -4.68 1.81 -10.89
C HIS A 200 -6.02 1.25 -10.39
N ARG A 201 -7.08 2.06 -10.45
CA ARG A 201 -8.43 1.63 -10.07
C ARG A 201 -8.93 0.51 -10.98
N GLN A 202 -8.74 0.63 -12.28
CA GLN A 202 -9.13 -0.41 -13.23
C GLN A 202 -8.33 -1.69 -13.06
N ALA A 203 -7.02 -1.59 -12.83
CA ALA A 203 -6.16 -2.73 -12.55
C ALA A 203 -6.63 -3.49 -11.30
N LEU A 204 -6.97 -2.78 -10.21
CA LEU A 204 -7.51 -3.37 -8.98
C LEU A 204 -8.82 -4.13 -9.22
N GLU A 205 -9.67 -3.63 -10.10
CA GLU A 205 -10.97 -4.25 -10.43
C GLU A 205 -10.88 -5.29 -11.55
N SER A 206 -9.71 -5.46 -12.17
CA SER A 206 -9.50 -6.40 -13.28
C SER A 206 -9.79 -7.86 -12.91
N ALA A 207 -10.05 -8.69 -13.93
CA ALA A 207 -10.21 -10.13 -13.76
C ALA A 207 -8.93 -10.82 -13.23
N CYS A 208 -7.75 -10.32 -13.58
CA CYS A 208 -6.46 -10.83 -13.09
C CYS A 208 -6.34 -10.68 -11.57
N VAL A 209 -6.66 -9.49 -11.05
CA VAL A 209 -6.65 -9.22 -9.60
C VAL A 209 -7.79 -9.94 -8.91
N SER A 210 -9.01 -9.89 -9.46
CA SER A 210 -10.18 -10.54 -8.86
C SER A 210 -9.99 -12.04 -8.62
N ARG A 211 -9.24 -12.74 -9.49
CA ARG A 211 -8.92 -14.17 -9.34
C ARG A 211 -7.89 -14.49 -8.25
N SER A 212 -7.17 -13.50 -7.73
CA SER A 212 -5.99 -13.75 -6.87
C SER A 212 -5.93 -12.89 -5.60
N ILE A 213 -6.73 -11.83 -5.49
CA ILE A 213 -6.70 -10.89 -4.36
C ILE A 213 -7.09 -11.53 -3.03
N ASN A 214 -7.82 -12.65 -3.03
CA ASN A 214 -8.08 -13.43 -1.82
C ASN A 214 -6.77 -13.92 -1.16
N LYS A 215 -5.74 -14.21 -1.96
CA LYS A 215 -4.42 -14.64 -1.46
C LYS A 215 -3.68 -13.51 -0.75
N TRP A 216 -3.82 -12.27 -1.23
CA TRP A 216 -3.28 -11.09 -0.53
C TRP A 216 -4.05 -10.82 0.76
N ILE A 217 -5.38 -11.00 0.74
CA ILE A 217 -6.19 -10.90 1.95
C ILE A 217 -5.76 -11.95 2.99
N ASP A 218 -5.36 -13.15 2.57
CA ASP A 218 -4.81 -14.16 3.48
C ASP A 218 -3.52 -13.72 4.17
N LEU A 219 -2.65 -12.97 3.47
CA LEU A 219 -1.42 -12.40 4.04
C LEU A 219 -1.74 -11.31 5.07
N ILE A 220 -2.64 -10.38 4.75
CA ILE A 220 -2.85 -9.17 5.55
C ILE A 220 -3.90 -9.35 6.65
N PHE A 221 -4.99 -10.08 6.38
CA PHE A 221 -6.13 -10.22 7.29
C PHE A 221 -6.49 -11.68 7.62
N GLY A 222 -5.88 -12.66 6.94
CA GLY A 222 -6.34 -14.04 6.96
C GLY A 222 -5.35 -15.03 7.56
N CYS A 223 -5.36 -16.25 7.02
CA CYS A 223 -4.68 -17.38 7.65
C CYS A 223 -3.15 -17.26 7.66
N LYS A 224 -2.58 -16.54 6.70
CA LYS A 224 -1.13 -16.35 6.52
C LYS A 224 -0.57 -15.14 7.25
N GLN A 225 -1.35 -14.50 8.12
CA GLN A 225 -0.88 -13.35 8.92
C GLN A 225 0.05 -13.78 10.06
N THR A 226 -0.18 -14.97 10.65
CA THR A 226 0.57 -15.49 11.80
C THR A 226 0.73 -17.01 11.75
N GLY A 227 1.67 -17.55 12.54
CA GLY A 227 1.89 -19.00 12.67
C GLY A 227 2.66 -19.62 11.51
N LYS A 228 2.53 -20.94 11.33
CA LYS A 228 3.28 -21.70 10.31
C LYS A 228 3.01 -21.21 8.89
N ASP A 229 1.75 -20.93 8.58
CA ASP A 229 1.33 -20.42 7.27
C ASP A 229 2.00 -19.08 6.93
N ALA A 230 2.22 -18.22 7.94
CA ALA A 230 2.96 -16.97 7.76
C ALA A 230 4.45 -17.23 7.53
N ILE A 231 5.05 -18.20 8.21
CA ILE A 231 6.46 -18.56 8.00
C ILE A 231 6.67 -19.07 6.58
N GLU A 232 5.83 -19.99 6.12
CA GLU A 232 5.90 -20.55 4.76
C GLU A 232 5.70 -19.48 3.68
N ALA A 233 4.81 -18.52 3.94
CA ALA A 233 4.53 -17.39 3.06
C ALA A 233 5.56 -16.25 3.15
N ILE A 234 6.59 -16.37 4.00
CA ILE A 234 7.59 -15.32 4.26
C ILE A 234 6.93 -14.04 4.80
N ASN A 235 5.91 -14.15 5.65
CA ASN A 235 5.02 -13.05 6.05
C ASN A 235 5.04 -12.82 7.56
N VAL A 236 6.22 -12.90 8.18
CA VAL A 236 6.40 -12.70 9.63
C VAL A 236 7.08 -11.36 9.87
N PHE A 237 6.39 -10.44 10.52
CA PHE A 237 6.90 -9.13 10.88
C PHE A 237 7.51 -9.13 12.29
N HIS A 238 8.18 -8.05 12.66
CA HIS A 238 8.70 -7.89 14.00
C HIS A 238 7.59 -8.08 15.06
N PRO A 239 7.85 -8.79 16.18
CA PRO A 239 6.82 -9.14 17.17
C PRO A 239 6.06 -7.94 17.75
N SER A 240 6.71 -6.79 17.91
CA SER A 240 6.09 -5.55 18.40
C SER A 240 5.00 -4.99 17.47
N THR A 241 4.95 -5.41 16.20
CA THR A 241 3.93 -4.97 15.25
C THR A 241 2.62 -5.74 15.45
N TYR A 242 2.68 -6.95 16.02
CA TYR A 242 1.49 -7.70 16.37
C TYR A 242 0.99 -7.24 17.73
N LYS A 243 -0.31 -7.40 17.95
CA LYS A 243 -0.95 -7.04 19.21
C LYS A 243 -0.53 -8.02 20.32
N VAL A 244 0.69 -7.92 20.86
CA VAL A 244 1.14 -8.76 21.98
C VAL A 244 2.17 -8.08 22.87
N ALA A 245 1.68 -7.43 23.92
CA ALA A 245 1.91 -7.82 25.32
C ALA A 245 0.89 -7.01 26.14
N ASP A 246 0.26 -7.61 27.14
CA ASP A 246 -0.43 -6.80 28.13
C ASP A 246 0.64 -5.92 28.78
N MET A 247 0.57 -4.60 28.58
CA MET A 247 1.64 -3.68 29.00
C MET A 247 1.93 -3.84 30.49
N ASP A 248 0.94 -4.31 31.24
CA ASP A 248 0.98 -4.58 32.68
C ASP A 248 1.90 -5.75 33.05
N THR A 249 2.28 -6.58 32.08
CA THR A 249 3.33 -7.60 32.25
C THR A 249 4.74 -7.03 32.20
N ILE A 250 4.95 -5.85 31.60
CA ILE A 250 6.25 -5.17 31.53
C ILE A 250 6.39 -4.25 32.75
N LYS A 251 7.00 -4.81 33.81
CA LYS A 251 7.20 -4.09 35.08
C LYS A 251 8.30 -3.03 35.05
N ASP A 252 9.27 -3.17 34.15
CA ASP A 252 10.39 -2.23 33.99
C ASP A 252 9.93 -0.98 33.19
N PRO A 253 9.94 0.22 33.80
CA PRO A 253 9.49 1.45 33.13
C PRO A 253 10.29 1.80 31.87
N ILE A 254 11.59 1.50 31.83
CA ILE A 254 12.45 1.81 30.68
C ILE A 254 12.08 0.90 29.52
N LYS A 255 11.97 -0.40 29.76
CA LYS A 255 11.52 -1.37 28.74
C LYS A 255 10.08 -1.08 28.29
N ARG A 256 9.21 -0.67 29.22
CA ARG A 256 7.83 -0.27 28.91
C ARG A 256 7.82 0.94 27.96
N ASN A 257 8.61 1.97 28.25
CA ASN A 257 8.69 3.17 27.42
C ASN A 257 9.31 2.87 26.05
N ALA A 258 10.39 2.08 26.00
CA ALA A 258 11.00 1.65 24.75
C ALA A 258 10.02 0.86 23.87
N TYR A 259 9.26 -0.07 24.47
CA TYR A 259 8.24 -0.83 23.76
C TYR A 259 7.09 0.06 23.25
N LEU A 260 6.60 1.01 24.05
CA LEU A 260 5.59 1.99 23.61
C LEU A 260 6.10 2.82 22.42
N THR A 261 7.34 3.31 22.48
CA THR A 261 7.95 4.02 21.37
C THR A 261 8.05 3.14 20.13
N MET A 262 8.44 1.86 20.26
CA MET A 262 8.48 0.92 19.13
C MET A 262 7.07 0.70 18.54
N VAL A 263 6.06 0.44 19.37
CA VAL A 263 4.68 0.27 18.90
C VAL A 263 4.17 1.52 18.17
N ASN A 264 4.56 2.71 18.63
CA ASN A 264 4.17 4.00 18.07
C ASN A 264 4.94 4.39 16.80
N THR A 265 5.97 3.65 16.39
CA THR A 265 6.83 4.02 15.25
C THR A 265 6.97 2.91 14.20
N TYR A 266 6.87 1.64 14.58
CA TYR A 266 7.17 0.51 13.67
C TYR A 266 6.00 0.12 12.78
N GLY A 267 4.78 0.51 13.12
CA GLY A 267 3.54 0.08 12.45
C GLY A 267 2.83 -1.01 13.23
N GLN A 268 1.51 -1.11 13.05
CA GLN A 268 0.69 -2.14 13.69
C GLN A 268 0.09 -3.06 12.64
N THR A 269 0.12 -4.37 12.88
CA THR A 269 -0.55 -5.38 12.03
C THR A 269 -2.07 -5.33 12.26
N PRO A 270 -2.92 -5.38 11.21
CA PRO A 270 -4.38 -5.37 11.36
C PRO A 270 -4.89 -6.57 12.15
N LEU A 271 -6.08 -6.47 12.73
CA LEU A 271 -6.71 -7.62 13.37
C LEU A 271 -6.90 -8.76 12.35
N ARG A 272 -6.50 -9.98 12.72
CA ARG A 272 -6.77 -11.18 11.93
C ARG A 272 -8.28 -11.43 11.88
N LEU A 273 -8.86 -11.34 10.69
CA LEU A 273 -10.29 -11.54 10.44
C LEU A 273 -10.62 -12.99 10.11
N PHE A 274 -9.71 -13.71 9.45
CA PHE A 274 -9.98 -15.07 8.96
C PHE A 274 -8.94 -16.07 9.45
N ARG A 275 -9.43 -17.26 9.83
CA ARG A 275 -8.58 -18.40 10.22
C ARG A 275 -8.32 -19.38 9.09
N ASN A 276 -9.26 -19.49 8.16
CA ASN A 276 -9.19 -20.36 6.99
C ASN A 276 -8.81 -19.54 5.75
N PRO A 277 -8.31 -20.18 4.68
CA PRO A 277 -8.06 -19.52 3.40
C PRO A 277 -9.27 -18.73 2.90
N HIS A 278 -9.02 -17.52 2.42
CA HIS A 278 -10.09 -16.64 2.00
C HIS A 278 -10.69 -17.10 0.66
N VAL A 279 -12.01 -17.04 0.58
CA VAL A 279 -12.76 -17.46 -0.61
C VAL A 279 -12.35 -16.66 -1.84
N GLU A 280 -12.23 -17.34 -2.97
CA GLU A 280 -12.00 -16.70 -4.27
C GLU A 280 -13.24 -15.93 -4.73
N LYS A 281 -13.02 -14.81 -5.41
CA LYS A 281 -14.10 -14.09 -6.10
C LYS A 281 -14.54 -14.92 -7.30
N ILE A 282 -15.84 -15.08 -7.48
CA ILE A 282 -16.40 -15.74 -8.65
C ILE A 282 -16.11 -14.85 -9.87
N PRO A 283 -15.44 -15.36 -10.91
CA PRO A 283 -15.25 -14.62 -12.15
C PRO A 283 -16.60 -14.19 -12.69
N GLN A 284 -16.80 -12.89 -12.85
CA GLN A 284 -17.98 -12.37 -13.54
C GLN A 284 -17.73 -12.57 -15.03
N VAL A 285 -18.67 -13.18 -15.75
CA VAL A 285 -18.67 -13.16 -17.21
C VAL A 285 -18.91 -11.71 -17.61
N ASP A 286 -18.05 -11.14 -18.45
CA ASP A 286 -18.17 -9.75 -18.93
C ASP A 286 -19.52 -9.54 -19.63
N GLN A 287 -20.53 -9.16 -18.85
CA GLN A 287 -21.77 -8.57 -19.34
C GLN A 287 -21.62 -7.07 -19.07
N GLY A 288 -21.11 -6.34 -20.07
CA GLY A 288 -20.67 -4.94 -19.98
C GLY A 288 -21.65 -3.99 -19.29
N THR A 289 -21.62 -3.96 -17.96
CA THR A 289 -22.51 -3.13 -17.13
C THR A 289 -21.65 -2.23 -16.26
N ILE A 290 -21.52 -0.97 -16.70
CA ILE A 290 -20.67 0.09 -16.15
C ILE A 290 -21.17 0.64 -14.80
N SER A 291 -22.29 0.14 -14.25
CA SER A 291 -23.05 0.84 -13.21
C SER A 291 -22.49 0.81 -11.78
N THR A 292 -21.36 0.16 -11.50
CA THR A 292 -20.83 0.03 -10.11
C THR A 292 -19.49 0.72 -9.85
N ILE A 293 -18.89 1.38 -10.86
CA ILE A 293 -17.53 1.94 -10.74
C ILE A 293 -17.51 3.29 -9.99
N PHE A 294 -18.60 4.06 -9.98
CA PHE A 294 -18.58 5.46 -9.51
C PHE A 294 -19.14 5.72 -8.10
N ASP A 295 -19.93 4.82 -7.51
CA ASP A 295 -20.61 5.14 -6.23
C ASP A 295 -19.72 5.06 -4.97
N SER A 296 -18.57 4.37 -5.05
CA SER A 296 -17.75 4.11 -3.85
C SER A 296 -16.78 5.25 -3.49
N GLY A 297 -16.33 6.04 -4.47
CA GLY A 297 -15.38 7.14 -4.25
C GLY A 297 -16.05 8.41 -3.71
N ALA A 298 -17.26 8.69 -4.19
CA ALA A 298 -18.02 9.88 -3.78
C ALA A 298 -18.38 9.86 -2.28
N ALA A 299 -18.64 8.69 -1.70
CA ALA A 299 -18.97 8.56 -0.28
C ALA A 299 -17.78 8.86 0.65
N LEU A 300 -16.54 8.59 0.20
CA LEU A 300 -15.32 8.89 0.96
C LEU A 300 -14.94 10.37 0.83
N PHE A 301 -15.08 10.94 -0.38
CA PHE A 301 -14.89 12.38 -0.62
C PHE A 301 -15.92 13.24 0.12
N ALA A 302 -17.18 12.80 0.22
CA ALA A 302 -18.24 13.52 0.92
C ALA A 302 -17.97 13.69 2.43
N GLN A 303 -17.06 12.91 3.02
CA GLN A 303 -16.60 13.10 4.40
C GLN A 303 -15.43 14.09 4.53
N LEU A 304 -14.75 14.45 3.44
CA LEU A 304 -13.53 15.25 3.46
C LEU A 304 -13.64 16.60 2.74
N SER A 305 -14.67 16.87 1.95
CA SER A 305 -14.82 18.14 1.24
C SER A 305 -16.18 18.80 1.46
N ARG A 306 -16.26 19.64 2.50
CA ARG A 306 -17.11 20.85 2.44
C ARG A 306 -16.22 22.05 2.21
N ARG A 307 -15.97 22.40 0.94
CA ARG A 307 -15.88 23.79 0.46
C ARG A 307 -15.71 23.84 -1.07
N ASN A 308 -16.63 24.59 -1.65
CA ASN A 308 -16.70 25.29 -2.94
C ASN A 308 -15.64 24.99 -4.00
N ILE A 309 -16.11 24.49 -5.15
CA ILE A 309 -15.56 24.86 -6.45
C ILE A 309 -16.73 25.08 -7.41
N GLU A 310 -17.04 26.35 -7.69
CA GLU A 310 -17.55 26.73 -9.01
C GLU A 310 -16.33 26.86 -9.91
N GLU A 311 -16.17 25.95 -10.88
CA GLU A 311 -15.44 26.27 -12.10
C GLU A 311 -15.97 25.40 -13.24
N LYS A 312 -16.54 26.09 -14.25
CA LYS A 312 -17.15 25.48 -15.42
C LYS A 312 -16.10 25.13 -16.48
N SER A 313 -16.31 23.95 -17.04
CA SER A 313 -16.12 23.58 -18.45
C SER A 313 -14.73 23.74 -19.08
N LYS A 314 -14.02 22.60 -19.19
CA LYS A 314 -13.44 22.04 -20.42
C LYS A 314 -12.66 20.75 -20.08
N ALA A 315 -13.35 19.62 -20.00
CA ALA A 315 -12.69 18.31 -19.94
C ALA A 315 -13.67 17.22 -20.36
N ASN A 316 -13.89 17.09 -21.67
CA ASN A 316 -14.56 15.94 -22.28
C ASN A 316 -13.80 15.54 -23.56
N GLU A 317 -12.46 15.46 -23.48
CA GLU A 317 -11.69 14.68 -24.44
C GLU A 317 -11.47 13.29 -23.84
N ILE A 318 -12.21 12.32 -24.36
CA ILE A 318 -11.94 10.90 -24.16
C ILE A 318 -10.64 10.63 -24.92
N ILE A 319 -9.50 10.68 -24.21
CA ILE A 319 -8.21 10.30 -24.78
C ILE A 319 -8.28 8.80 -25.06
N PRO A 320 -8.17 8.35 -26.33
CA PRO A 320 -8.04 6.93 -26.61
C PRO A 320 -6.73 6.44 -25.98
N LEU A 321 -6.83 5.58 -24.97
CA LEU A 321 -5.72 4.97 -24.24
C LEU A 321 -4.95 3.98 -25.14
N SER A 322 -4.34 4.45 -26.23
CA SER A 322 -3.57 3.60 -27.16
C SER A 322 -2.43 2.84 -26.46
N LYS A 323 -1.95 3.36 -25.33
CA LYS A 323 -0.88 2.79 -24.52
C LYS A 323 -1.36 1.82 -23.42
N VAL A 324 -2.66 1.73 -23.14
CA VAL A 324 -3.19 0.84 -22.09
C VAL A 324 -4.24 -0.10 -22.66
N LYS A 325 -3.93 -1.40 -22.67
CA LYS A 325 -4.84 -2.46 -23.14
C LYS A 325 -5.64 -3.06 -21.98
N GLY A 326 -6.80 -3.61 -22.30
CA GLY A 326 -7.70 -4.22 -21.30
C GLY A 326 -8.52 -3.19 -20.52
N VAL A 327 -8.56 -1.95 -21.00
CA VAL A 327 -9.45 -0.91 -20.47
C VAL A 327 -10.85 -1.17 -21.04
N ALA A 328 -11.79 -1.60 -20.19
CA ALA A 328 -13.21 -1.60 -20.57
C ALA A 328 -13.62 -0.15 -20.87
N GLY A 329 -14.05 0.10 -22.11
CA GLY A 329 -14.51 1.39 -22.60
C GLY A 329 -15.87 1.79 -22.08
#